data_AF-A0A7V1QAN7-F1
#
_entry.id   AF-A0A7V1QAN7-F1
#
_cell.length_a   1.000
_cell.length_b   1.000
_cell.length_c   1.000
_cell.angle_alpha   90.00
_cell.angle_beta   90.00
_cell.angle_gamma   90.00
#
_symmetry.space_group_name_H-M   'P 1'
#
loop_
_entity.id
_entity.type
_entity.pdbx_description
1 polymer ?
#
loop_
_entity_poly.entity_id
_entity_poly.type
_entity_poly.pdbx_seq_one_letter_code
_entity_poly.pdbx_strand_id
1 'polypeptide(L)'
;ARAPGGKPIIAMPSTACGGTVSRIVPLLKPGAGVVTTRADVHYVVTEYGIADLHGKNLRERAEALIRIAHPKFREELARAARERRLLPPLFQLGEPPRALEEPAISPAQASESFEPSPSEGERSP
;
A
#
# COMPACT_ATOMS: atom_id res chain seq x y z
N ALA A 1 -13.51 2.01 -5.27
CA ALA A 1 -13.96 3.23 -4.54
C ALA A 1 -15.30 3.67 -5.10
N ARG A 2 -16.29 4.00 -4.26
CA ARG A 2 -17.63 4.43 -4.71
C ARG A 2 -17.75 5.94 -4.96
N ALA A 3 -16.77 6.74 -4.53
CA ALA A 3 -16.72 8.17 -4.77
C ALA A 3 -16.01 8.50 -6.10
N PRO A 4 -16.52 9.44 -6.91
CA PRO A 4 -15.84 9.93 -8.11
C PRO A 4 -14.43 10.43 -7.77
N GLY A 5 -13.40 9.90 -8.43
CA GLY A 5 -12.00 10.28 -8.18
C GLY A 5 -11.37 9.77 -6.87
N GLY A 6 -12.11 9.02 -6.04
CA GLY A 6 -11.60 8.49 -4.79
C GLY A 6 -10.47 7.47 -4.98
N LYS A 7 -9.35 7.66 -4.29
CA LYS A 7 -8.17 6.77 -4.33
C LYS A 7 -8.07 5.98 -3.02
N PRO A 8 -8.30 4.66 -3.02
CA PRO A 8 -8.07 3.81 -1.84
C PRO A 8 -6.57 3.77 -1.49
N ILE A 9 -6.22 4.26 -0.30
CA ILE A 9 -4.84 4.27 0.19
C ILE A 9 -4.77 3.47 1.49
N ILE A 10 -3.85 2.51 1.56
CA ILE A 10 -3.52 1.76 2.77
C ILE A 10 -2.16 2.24 3.26
N ALA A 11 -2.14 2.94 4.40
CA ALA A 11 -0.90 3.37 5.04
C ALA A 11 -0.60 2.47 6.25
N MET A 12 0.61 1.90 6.29
CA MET A 12 1.07 1.10 7.41
C MET A 12 2.59 1.20 7.58
N PRO A 13 3.10 1.09 8.81
CA PRO A 13 4.52 0.85 9.02
C PRO A 13 4.96 -0.43 8.28
N SER A 14 6.15 -0.44 7.71
CA SER A 14 6.67 -1.61 7.00
C SER A 14 6.94 -2.79 7.94
N THR A 15 7.09 -2.52 9.24
CA THR A 15 7.36 -3.50 10.29
C THR A 15 6.34 -3.50 11.43
N ALA A 16 6.39 -4.55 12.25
CA ALA A 16 5.63 -4.76 13.47
C ALA A 16 6.57 -5.26 14.59
N CYS A 17 6.05 -5.33 15.83
CA CYS A 17 6.78 -5.83 17.01
C CYS A 17 8.16 -5.16 17.19
N GLY A 18 8.21 -3.84 17.09
CA GLY A 18 9.45 -3.06 17.25
C GLY A 18 10.49 -3.29 16.15
N GLY A 19 10.07 -3.62 14.92
CA GLY A 19 10.99 -3.82 13.79
C GLY A 19 11.44 -5.27 13.58
N THR A 20 10.91 -6.21 14.36
CA THR A 20 11.31 -7.62 14.31
C THR A 20 10.57 -8.42 13.25
N VAL A 21 9.36 -7.99 12.84
CA VAL A 21 8.51 -8.69 11.88
C VAL A 21 8.09 -7.75 10.75
N SER A 22 8.11 -8.21 9.49
CA SER A 22 7.57 -7.46 8.34
C SER A 22 6.04 -7.51 8.31
N ARG A 23 5.37 -6.39 8.01
CA ARG A 23 3.93 -6.40 7.70
C ARG A 23 3.63 -6.85 6.28
N ILE A 24 4.59 -6.68 5.37
CA ILE A 24 4.52 -7.20 4.01
C ILE A 24 5.06 -8.63 4.05
N VAL A 25 4.19 -9.60 3.77
CA VAL A 25 4.49 -11.03 3.83
C VAL A 25 4.17 -11.70 2.49
N PRO A 26 4.90 -12.76 2.11
CA PRO A 26 4.67 -13.45 0.83
C PRO A 26 3.38 -14.29 0.84
N LEU A 27 2.93 -14.70 2.03
CA LEU A 27 1.68 -15.42 2.26
C LEU A 27 1.09 -14.99 3.60
N LEU A 28 -0.23 -14.79 3.62
CA LEU A 28 -0.95 -14.58 4.86
C LEU A 28 -0.96 -15.87 5.69
N LYS A 29 -0.98 -15.73 7.02
CA LYS A 29 -1.10 -16.88 7.92
C LYS A 29 -2.40 -17.66 7.61
N PRO A 30 -2.40 -18.99 7.67
CA PRO A 30 -3.64 -19.76 7.56
C PRO A 30 -4.70 -19.22 8.53
N GLY A 31 -5.91 -18.96 8.01
CA GLY A 31 -7.00 -18.38 8.80
C GLY A 31 -6.93 -16.86 9.00
N ALA A 32 -5.96 -16.15 8.41
CA ALA A 32 -5.96 -14.69 8.43
C ALA A 32 -7.16 -14.12 7.69
N GLY A 33 -7.91 -13.23 8.35
CA GLY A 33 -9.03 -12.52 7.73
C GLY A 33 -8.54 -11.56 6.64
N VAL A 34 -9.10 -11.68 5.44
CA VAL A 34 -8.84 -10.74 4.34
C VAL A 34 -9.94 -9.69 4.33
N VAL A 35 -9.61 -8.49 4.81
CA VAL A 35 -10.56 -7.37 4.90
C VAL A 35 -10.63 -6.56 3.60
N THR A 36 -9.52 -6.49 2.87
CA THR A 36 -9.43 -5.78 1.59
C THR A 36 -8.92 -6.73 0.53
N THR A 37 -9.71 -6.92 -0.53
CA THR A 37 -9.35 -7.85 -1.60
C THR A 37 -8.28 -7.24 -2.50
N ARG A 38 -7.58 -8.09 -3.28
CA ARG A 38 -6.57 -7.63 -4.24
C ARG A 38 -7.12 -6.59 -5.24
N ALA A 39 -8.40 -6.68 -5.59
CA ALA A 39 -9.05 -5.80 -6.56
C ALA A 39 -9.32 -4.40 -6.00
N ASP A 40 -9.46 -4.26 -4.68
CA ASP A 40 -9.83 -3.00 -4.03
C ASP A 40 -8.62 -2.13 -3.67
N VAL A 41 -7.42 -2.71 -3.65
CA VAL A 41 -6.19 -1.99 -3.28
C VAL A 41 -5.61 -1.23 -4.46
N HIS A 42 -5.55 0.10 -4.33
CA HIS A 42 -4.85 0.97 -5.26
C HIS A 42 -3.45 1.32 -4.75
N TYR A 43 -3.34 1.99 -3.60
CA TYR A 43 -2.04 2.43 -3.07
C TYR A 43 -1.72 1.77 -1.74
N VAL A 44 -0.46 1.37 -1.56
CA VAL A 44 0.12 0.96 -0.28
C VAL A 44 1.28 1.89 0.06
N VAL A 45 1.28 2.45 1.26
CA VAL A 45 2.27 3.43 1.71
C VAL A 45 2.98 2.91 2.96
N THR A 46 4.31 3.00 2.95
CA THR A 46 5.18 2.75 4.10
C THR A 46 6.19 3.89 4.23
N GLU A 47 7.00 3.87 5.28
CA GLU A 47 8.13 4.79 5.48
C GLU A 47 9.20 4.73 4.39
N TYR A 48 9.17 3.71 3.52
CA TYR A 48 10.12 3.54 2.41
C TYR A 48 9.57 3.94 1.04
N GLY A 49 8.30 4.36 0.97
CA GLY A 49 7.69 4.88 -0.25
C GLY A 49 6.27 4.40 -0.50
N ILE A 50 5.84 4.55 -1.75
CA ILE A 50 4.47 4.29 -2.20
C ILE A 50 4.49 3.22 -3.29
N ALA A 51 3.66 2.18 -3.13
CA ALA A 51 3.38 1.19 -4.15
C ALA A 51 1.99 1.42 -4.73
N ASP A 52 1.93 1.86 -5.99
CA ASP A 52 0.73 1.76 -6.81
C ASP A 52 0.55 0.31 -7.24
N LEU A 53 -0.62 -0.28 -7.01
CA LEU A 53 -0.98 -1.65 -7.36
C LEU A 53 -2.17 -1.71 -8.33
N HIS A 54 -2.76 -0.56 -8.68
CA HIS A 54 -3.92 -0.48 -9.56
C HIS A 54 -3.53 -0.90 -10.99
N GLY A 55 -4.30 -1.81 -11.59
CA GLY A 55 -4.03 -2.32 -12.94
C GLY A 55 -2.78 -3.21 -13.09
N LYS A 56 -2.00 -3.42 -12.02
CA LYS A 56 -0.77 -4.20 -12.07
C LYS A 56 -1.00 -5.70 -11.99
N ASN A 57 -0.19 -6.46 -12.75
CA ASN A 57 -0.18 -7.91 -12.69
C ASN A 57 0.50 -8.42 -11.39
N LEU A 58 0.38 -9.72 -11.12
CA LEU A 58 0.87 -10.28 -9.85
C LEU A 58 2.39 -10.10 -9.64
N ARG A 59 3.17 -10.09 -10.73
CA ARG A 59 4.63 -9.91 -10.69
C ARG A 59 5.00 -8.48 -10.32
N GLU A 60 4.41 -7.52 -11.04
CA GLU A 60 4.59 -6.08 -10.81
C GLU A 60 4.14 -5.68 -9.41
N ARG A 61 3.06 -6.29 -8.90
CA ARG A 61 2.59 -6.07 -7.53
C ARG A 61 3.59 -6.59 -6.51
N ALA A 62 4.15 -7.79 -6.70
CA ALA A 62 5.17 -8.34 -5.82
C ALA A 62 6.41 -7.44 -5.79
N GLU A 63 6.88 -7.02 -6.96
CA GLU A 63 8.00 -6.09 -7.11
C GLU A 63 7.75 -4.75 -6.40
N ALA A 64 6.59 -4.13 -6.62
CA ALA A 64 6.23 -2.86 -6.00
C ALA A 64 6.17 -2.97 -4.47
N LEU A 65 5.57 -4.04 -3.94
CA LEU A 65 5.49 -4.29 -2.50
C LEU A 65 6.85 -4.56 -1.87
N ILE A 66 7.73 -5.31 -2.55
CA ILE A 66 9.09 -5.59 -2.06
C ILE A 66 9.91 -4.31 -1.96
N ARG A 67 9.76 -3.38 -2.92
CA ARG A 67 10.48 -2.10 -2.90
C ARG A 67 10.11 -1.23 -1.71
N ILE A 68 8.84 -1.22 -1.29
CA ILE A 68 8.37 -0.44 -0.14
C ILE A 68 8.49 -1.19 1.20
N ALA A 69 8.97 -2.43 1.19
CA ALA A 69 9.23 -3.16 2.43
C ALA A 69 10.50 -2.66 3.13
N HIS A 70 10.64 -3.00 4.42
CA HIS A 70 11.85 -2.67 5.18
C HIS A 70 13.09 -3.35 4.57
N PRO A 71 14.23 -2.65 4.39
CA PRO A 71 15.44 -3.19 3.76
C PRO A 71 15.87 -4.57 4.27
N LYS A 72 15.79 -4.78 5.59
CA LYS A 72 16.07 -6.07 6.26
C LYS A 72 15.31 -7.28 5.71
N PHE A 73 14.07 -7.08 5.23
CA PHE A 73 13.20 -8.17 4.78
C PHE A 73 13.08 -8.25 3.24
N ARG A 74 13.64 -7.28 2.50
CA ARG A 74 13.49 -7.25 1.02
C ARG A 74 14.08 -8.48 0.34
N GLU A 75 15.22 -8.95 0.82
CA GLU A 75 15.89 -10.12 0.24
C GLU A 75 15.07 -11.41 0.47
N GLU A 76 14.55 -11.60 1.68
CA GLU A 76 13.68 -12.73 2.03
C GLU A 76 12.40 -12.72 1.19
N LEU A 77 11.76 -11.56 1.05
CA LEU A 77 10.57 -11.40 0.24
C LEU A 77 10.84 -11.65 -1.25
N ALA A 78 12.00 -11.20 -1.76
CA ALA A 78 12.41 -11.45 -3.14
C ALA A 78 12.66 -12.94 -3.38
N ARG A 79 13.28 -13.64 -2.43
CA ARG A 79 13.51 -15.09 -2.48
C ARG A 79 12.18 -15.85 -2.51
N ALA A 80 11.27 -15.55 -1.59
CA ALA A 80 9.94 -16.15 -1.55
C ALA A 80 9.13 -15.87 -2.82
N ALA A 81 9.26 -14.68 -3.41
CA ALA A 81 8.62 -14.34 -4.67
C ALA A 81 9.20 -15.12 -5.86
N ARG A 82 10.51 -15.39 -5.88
CA ARG A 82 11.15 -16.26 -6.89
C ARG A 82 10.70 -17.71 -6.78
N GLU A 83 10.62 -18.26 -5.57
CA GLU A 83 10.10 -19.62 -5.32
C GLU A 83 8.66 -19.78 -5.84
N ARG A 84 7.86 -18.72 -5.71
CA ARG A 84 6.47 -18.64 -6.20
C ARG A 84 6.36 -18.25 -7.68
N ARG A 85 7.49 -18.15 -8.41
CA ARG A 85 7.56 -17.76 -9.84
C ARG A 85 6.94 -16.39 -10.14
N LEU A 86 6.94 -15.49 -9.16
CA LEU A 86 6.45 -14.12 -9.28
C LEU A 86 7.53 -13.16 -9.78
N LEU A 87 8.81 -13.41 -9.48
CA LEU A 87 9.92 -12.59 -9.96
C LEU A 87 10.81 -13.34 -10.95
N PRO A 88 11.31 -12.69 -12.01
CA PRO A 88 12.33 -13.26 -12.87
C PRO A 88 13.68 -13.40 -12.14
N PRO A 89 14.58 -14.29 -12.60
CA PRO A 89 15.89 -14.52 -11.97
C PRO A 89 16.76 -13.26 -11.87
N LEU A 90 16.60 -12.34 -12.83
CA LEU A 90 17.38 -11.10 -12.95
C LEU A 90 16.74 -9.89 -12.27
N PHE A 91 15.74 -10.07 -11.39
CA PHE A 91 15.18 -8.95 -10.64
C PHE A 91 16.24 -8.34 -9.72
N GLN A 92 16.71 -7.14 -10.09
CA GLN A 92 17.57 -6.30 -9.26
C GLN A 92 16.67 -5.33 -8.48
N LEU A 93 16.91 -5.19 -7.17
CA LEU A 93 16.34 -4.11 -6.38
C LEU A 93 16.94 -2.78 -6.88
N GLY A 94 16.33 -2.21 -7.93
CA GLY A 94 16.60 -0.84 -8.34
C GLY A 94 16.13 0.17 -7.30
N GLU A 95 16.38 1.46 -7.57
CA GLU A 95 15.94 2.55 -6.71
C GLU A 95 14.45 2.41 -6.33
N PRO A 96 14.05 2.84 -5.11
CA PRO A 96 12.64 2.86 -4.73
C PRO A 96 11.84 3.55 -5.84
N PRO A 97 10.57 3.17 -6.09
CA PRO A 97 9.76 3.88 -7.05
C PRO A 97 9.84 5.35 -6.65
N ARG A 98 10.43 6.18 -7.53
CA ARG A 98 10.53 7.63 -7.33
C ARG A 98 9.19 8.04 -6.77
N ALA A 99 9.22 8.65 -5.57
CA ALA A 99 8.04 9.22 -4.95
C ALA A 99 7.25 9.84 -6.08
N LEU A 100 6.02 9.33 -6.27
CA LEU A 100 5.17 9.64 -7.41
C LEU A 100 5.47 11.07 -7.84
N GLU A 101 5.92 11.28 -9.09
CA GLU A 101 5.63 12.55 -9.75
C GLU A 101 4.21 12.86 -9.33
N GLU A 102 4.07 13.98 -8.61
CA GLU A 102 2.92 14.26 -7.75
C GLU A 102 1.69 13.64 -8.41
N PRO A 103 0.94 12.73 -7.75
CA PRO A 103 -0.36 12.41 -8.31
C PRO A 103 -0.96 13.79 -8.53
N ALA A 104 -1.34 14.11 -9.77
CA ALA A 104 -1.97 15.37 -10.10
C ALA A 104 -3.27 15.44 -9.31
N ILE A 105 -3.16 15.74 -8.02
CA ILE A 105 -4.18 16.32 -7.21
C ILE A 105 -4.05 17.76 -7.66
N SER A 106 -4.75 18.08 -8.75
CA SER A 106 -4.98 19.49 -9.05
C SER A 106 -5.43 20.13 -7.74
N PRO A 107 -4.84 21.27 -7.31
CA PRO A 107 -5.22 21.93 -6.07
C PRO A 107 -6.74 22.21 -5.98
N ALA A 108 -7.46 22.16 -7.10
CA ALA A 108 -8.92 22.17 -7.14
C ALA A 108 -9.58 21.01 -6.36
N GLN A 109 -9.04 19.79 -6.39
CA GLN A 109 -9.72 18.59 -5.85
C GLN A 109 -9.48 18.35 -4.35
N ALA A 110 -8.61 19.12 -3.70
CA ALA A 110 -8.37 19.01 -2.26
C ALA A 110 -9.43 19.76 -1.41
N SER A 111 -10.28 20.58 -2.05
CA SER A 111 -11.18 21.51 -1.35
C SER A 111 -12.65 21.05 -1.22
N GLU A 112 -13.07 19.94 -1.85
CA GLU A 112 -14.51 19.61 -1.98
C GLU A 112 -15.01 18.43 -1.13
N SER A 113 -14.27 17.91 -0.16
CA SER A 113 -14.80 16.82 0.68
C SER A 113 -14.28 16.82 2.11
N PHE A 114 -14.51 17.93 2.81
CA PHE A 114 -14.69 17.91 4.26
C PHE A 114 -15.64 19.04 4.64
N GLU A 115 -16.93 18.88 4.34
CA GLU A 115 -17.94 19.62 5.09
C GLU A 115 -18.17 18.87 6.39
N PRO A 116 -17.76 19.41 7.56
CA PRO A 116 -18.15 18.81 8.82
C PRO A 116 -19.66 18.94 8.98
N SER A 117 -20.35 17.81 9.14
CA SER A 117 -21.76 17.76 9.52
C SER A 117 -21.99 18.65 10.75
N PRO A 118 -22.99 19.55 10.75
CA PRO A 118 -23.26 20.37 11.93
C PRO A 118 -23.70 19.46 13.08
N SER A 119 -22.93 19.49 14.16
CA SER A 119 -23.23 18.89 15.45
C SER A 119 -24.61 19.33 15.93
N GLU A 120 -25.48 18.36 16.22
CA GLU A 120 -26.75 18.60 16.89
C GLU A 120 -26.49 19.35 18.21
N GLY A 121 -27.11 20.53 18.31
CA GLY A 121 -26.95 21.42 19.45
C GLY A 121 -27.43 20.78 20.74
N GLU A 122 -26.59 20.90 21.77
CA GLU A 122 -26.96 20.80 23.17
C GLU A 122 -28.23 21.62 23.43
N ARG A 123 -29.34 20.93 23.71
CA ARG A 123 -30.43 21.51 24.48
C ARG A 123 -29.97 21.53 25.93
N SER A 124 -29.62 22.72 26.39
CA SER A 124 -29.63 23.05 27.82
C SER A 124 -31.02 23.64 28.20
N PRO A 125 -31.38 23.60 29.49
CA PRO A 125 -32.72 23.27 29.98
C PRO A 125 -33.76 24.39 29.91
#